data_AF-A0AAV6HID6-F1
#
_entry.id   AF-A0AAV6HID6-F1
#
_cell.length_a   1.000
_cell.length_b   1.000
_cell.length_c   1.000
_cell.angle_alpha   90.00
_cell.angle_beta   90.00
_cell.angle_gamma   90.00
#
_symmetry.space_group_name_H-M   'P 1'
#
loop_
_entity.id
_entity.type
_entity.pdbx_description
1 polymer ?
#
loop_
_entity_poly.entity_id
_entity_poly.type
_entity_poly.pdbx_seq_one_letter_code
_entity_poly.pdbx_strand_id
1 'polypeptide(L)'
;MSQGGNDDKKAPKILTKTLGEKFNDGTGKIKSLYSFARIYKVPEDLRKLNECAYVPRLIAIGPLHWKDEHLQKSMQDVKMDYANRLFLRLTEGIADSKIRDEKKDELIQECGVKMKAKKYDAQGEVTLVDMAKKYYAKELDLSDDEMMEMMLVDGCFILELLYVYYHTNYCQVYMNWS
;
A
#
# COMPACT_ATOMS: atom_id res chain seq x y z
N MET A 1 -8.96 -73.28 -6.37
CA MET A 1 -7.82 -72.34 -6.39
C MET A 1 -8.40 -70.94 -6.32
N SER A 2 -8.35 -70.31 -5.14
CA SER A 2 -8.83 -68.95 -4.91
C SER A 2 -7.68 -67.98 -5.14
N GLN A 3 -7.80 -67.08 -6.12
CA GLN A 3 -6.95 -65.90 -6.23
C GLN A 3 -7.79 -64.67 -5.91
N GLY A 4 -7.83 -64.34 -4.61
CA GLY A 4 -8.14 -63.01 -4.16
C GLY A 4 -6.86 -62.19 -4.07
N GLY A 5 -6.95 -60.92 -4.47
CA GLY A 5 -5.99 -59.89 -4.06
C GLY A 5 -5.27 -59.18 -5.20
N ASN A 6 -5.85 -58.10 -5.71
CA ASN A 6 -5.03 -56.96 -6.16
C ASN A 6 -5.71 -55.59 -6.22
N ASP A 7 -6.94 -55.43 -5.75
CA ASP A 7 -7.66 -54.16 -5.94
C ASP A 7 -7.52 -53.18 -4.76
N ASP A 8 -7.18 -53.65 -3.56
CA ASP A 8 -7.09 -52.81 -2.36
C ASP A 8 -5.80 -51.97 -2.24
N LYS A 9 -4.75 -52.25 -3.02
CA LYS A 9 -3.47 -51.52 -2.96
C LYS A 9 -3.35 -50.36 -3.98
N LYS A 10 -4.29 -50.25 -4.93
CA LYS A 10 -4.30 -49.16 -5.94
C LYS A 10 -4.96 -47.89 -5.42
N ALA A 11 -6.05 -48.00 -4.67
CA ALA A 11 -6.78 -46.85 -4.14
C ALA A 11 -5.95 -45.97 -3.17
N PRO A 12 -5.15 -46.53 -2.23
CA PRO A 12 -4.32 -45.72 -1.34
C PRO A 12 -3.21 -44.97 -2.08
N LYS A 13 -2.63 -45.57 -3.13
CA LYS A 13 -1.56 -44.94 -3.94
C LYS A 13 -2.06 -43.75 -4.76
N ILE A 14 -3.28 -43.84 -5.29
CA ILE A 14 -3.93 -42.73 -6.01
C ILE A 14 -4.22 -41.59 -5.03
N LEU A 15 -4.77 -41.89 -3.85
CA LEU A 15 -5.05 -40.90 -2.81
C LEU A 15 -3.78 -40.14 -2.38
N THR A 16 -2.66 -40.84 -2.14
CA THR A 16 -1.38 -40.21 -1.77
C THR A 16 -0.79 -39.34 -2.87
N LYS A 17 -0.98 -39.72 -4.14
CA LYS A 17 -0.51 -38.92 -5.29
C LYS A 17 -1.33 -37.64 -5.43
N THR A 18 -2.65 -37.73 -5.35
CA THR A 18 -3.55 -36.57 -5.36
C THR A 18 -3.28 -35.64 -4.17
N LEU A 19 -2.92 -36.19 -3.01
CA LEU A 19 -2.55 -35.39 -1.85
C LEU A 19 -1.22 -34.63 -2.07
N GLY A 20 -0.22 -35.29 -2.67
CA GLY A 20 1.04 -34.66 -3.05
C GLY A 20 0.86 -33.52 -4.06
N GLU A 21 -0.01 -33.69 -5.06
CA GLU A 21 -0.37 -32.64 -6.02
C GLU A 21 -1.03 -31.43 -5.31
N LYS A 22 -1.93 -31.67 -4.35
CA LYS A 22 -2.55 -30.62 -3.54
C LYS A 22 -1.54 -29.86 -2.67
N PHE A 23 -0.55 -30.55 -2.09
CA PHE A 23 0.50 -29.90 -1.31
C PHE A 23 1.38 -28.99 -2.18
N ASN A 24 1.74 -29.46 -3.37
CA ASN A 24 2.52 -28.68 -4.33
C ASN A 24 1.73 -27.45 -4.83
N ASP A 25 0.44 -27.60 -5.13
CA ASP A 25 -0.44 -26.50 -5.53
C ASP A 25 -0.57 -25.45 -4.41
N GLY A 26 -0.81 -25.89 -3.17
CA GLY A 26 -0.85 -24.98 -2.01
C GLY A 26 0.47 -24.23 -1.80
N THR A 27 1.61 -24.92 -1.93
CA THR A 27 2.94 -24.32 -1.82
C THR A 27 3.20 -23.32 -2.95
N GLY A 28 2.81 -23.66 -4.18
CA GLY A 28 2.92 -22.79 -5.35
C GLY A 28 2.10 -21.51 -5.21
N LYS A 29 0.87 -21.62 -4.71
CA LYS A 29 0.00 -20.47 -4.43
C LYS A 29 0.59 -19.53 -3.38
N ILE A 30 1.07 -20.06 -2.24
CA ILE A 30 1.71 -19.24 -1.21
C ILE A 30 2.97 -18.57 -1.75
N LYS A 31 3.82 -19.30 -2.47
CA LYS A 31 5.05 -18.75 -3.04
C LYS A 31 4.73 -17.64 -4.04
N SER A 32 3.71 -17.79 -4.87
CA SER A 32 3.25 -16.76 -5.80
C SER A 32 2.70 -15.53 -5.05
N LEU A 33 1.71 -15.73 -4.18
CA LEU A 33 1.00 -14.65 -3.46
C LEU A 33 1.90 -13.84 -2.53
N TYR A 34 2.89 -14.46 -1.89
CA TYR A 34 3.75 -13.81 -0.90
C TYR A 34 5.19 -13.57 -1.36
N SER A 35 5.57 -13.94 -2.59
CA SER A 35 6.94 -13.71 -3.08
C SER A 35 7.37 -12.25 -3.01
N PHE A 36 6.44 -11.34 -3.29
CA PHE A 36 6.64 -9.89 -3.30
C PHE A 36 6.17 -9.18 -2.03
N ALA A 37 5.43 -9.88 -1.16
CA ALA A 37 4.89 -9.28 0.05
C ALA A 37 6.03 -8.77 0.96
N ARG A 38 5.87 -7.54 1.45
CA ARG A 38 6.78 -6.88 2.42
C ARG A 38 6.02 -6.28 3.60
N ILE A 39 4.72 -6.04 3.45
CA ILE A 39 3.86 -5.45 4.46
C ILE A 39 2.79 -6.48 4.86
N TYR A 40 2.88 -6.97 6.09
CA TYR A 40 2.03 -8.03 6.58
C TYR A 40 0.92 -7.49 7.47
N LYS A 41 -0.32 -7.89 7.21
CA LYS A 41 -1.41 -7.66 8.17
C LYS A 41 -1.22 -8.61 9.34
N VAL A 42 -1.18 -8.07 10.55
CA VAL A 42 -1.16 -8.88 11.78
C VAL A 42 -2.38 -9.82 11.81
N PRO A 43 -2.20 -11.14 12.04
CA PRO A 43 -3.29 -12.11 12.17
C PRO A 43 -4.33 -11.72 13.22
N GLU A 44 -5.59 -12.06 12.97
CA GLU A 44 -6.72 -11.61 13.79
C GLU A 44 -6.64 -12.11 15.23
N ASP A 45 -6.18 -13.33 15.45
CA ASP A 45 -6.05 -13.90 16.81
C ASP A 45 -4.99 -13.16 17.64
N LEU A 46 -3.92 -12.68 17.01
CA LEU A 46 -2.92 -11.83 17.67
C LEU A 46 -3.47 -10.43 17.92
N ARG A 47 -4.25 -9.88 16.98
CA ARG A 47 -4.89 -8.57 17.16
C ARG A 47 -5.83 -8.56 18.36
N LYS A 48 -6.64 -9.61 18.55
CA LYS A 48 -7.58 -9.73 19.68
C LYS A 48 -6.91 -9.73 21.05
N LEU A 49 -5.63 -10.11 21.15
CA LEU A 49 -4.90 -10.05 22.42
C LEU A 49 -4.67 -8.60 22.86
N ASN A 50 -4.48 -7.68 21.91
CA ASN A 50 -4.32 -6.26 22.17
C ASN A 50 -4.61 -5.45 20.89
N GLU A 51 -5.87 -5.10 20.67
CA GLU A 51 -6.29 -4.41 19.44
C GLU A 51 -5.62 -3.03 19.30
N CYS A 52 -5.46 -2.31 20.41
CA CYS A 52 -4.85 -0.99 20.45
C CYS A 52 -3.36 -0.97 20.07
N ALA A 53 -2.66 -2.11 20.13
CA ALA A 53 -1.27 -2.20 19.67
C ALA A 53 -1.14 -2.23 18.14
N TYR A 54 -2.21 -2.58 17.44
CA TYR A 54 -2.22 -2.81 16.00
C TYR A 54 -3.09 -1.83 15.22
N VAL A 55 -3.81 -0.95 15.92
CA VAL A 55 -4.61 0.12 15.33
C VAL A 55 -3.92 1.44 15.60
N PRO A 56 -3.55 2.23 14.57
CA PRO A 56 -2.99 3.56 14.76
C PRO A 56 -3.91 4.42 15.63
N ARG A 57 -3.29 5.25 16.48
CA ARG A 57 -4.02 6.16 17.38
C ARG A 57 -4.36 7.50 16.75
N LEU A 58 -3.54 7.95 15.80
CA LEU A 58 -3.59 9.30 15.26
C LEU A 58 -3.76 9.28 13.74
N ILE A 59 -2.84 8.65 13.02
CA ILE A 59 -2.77 8.74 11.56
C ILE A 59 -2.63 7.35 10.94
N ALA A 60 -3.47 7.07 9.93
CA ALA A 60 -3.31 5.93 9.05
C ALA A 60 -2.42 6.32 7.85
N ILE A 61 -1.42 5.50 7.57
CA ILE A 61 -0.60 5.56 6.36
C ILE A 61 -0.77 4.23 5.63
N GLY A 62 -1.22 4.30 4.38
CA GLY A 62 -1.52 3.16 3.54
C GLY A 62 -2.88 2.50 3.84
N PRO A 63 -3.17 1.39 3.13
CA PRO A 63 -4.51 0.86 2.96
C PRO A 63 -5.03 0.03 4.12
N LEU A 64 -4.15 -0.43 5.03
CA LEU A 64 -4.53 -1.39 6.06
C LEU A 64 -5.54 -0.83 7.09
N HIS A 65 -5.46 0.49 7.32
CA HIS A 65 -6.29 1.22 8.28
C HIS A 65 -7.11 2.33 7.61
N TRP A 66 -7.18 2.31 6.28
CA TRP A 66 -7.87 3.34 5.50
C TRP A 66 -9.35 3.45 5.85
N LYS A 67 -10.03 2.32 6.10
CA LYS A 67 -11.47 2.26 6.40
C LYS A 67 -11.81 2.44 7.89
N ASP A 68 -10.81 2.65 8.75
CA ASP A 68 -11.04 2.81 10.18
C ASP A 68 -11.66 4.20 10.46
N GLU A 69 -12.94 4.25 10.82
CA GLU A 69 -13.70 5.50 10.95
C GLU A 69 -13.09 6.52 11.92
N HIS A 70 -12.40 6.06 12.97
CA HIS A 70 -11.73 6.96 13.93
C HIS A 70 -10.49 7.62 13.34
N LEU A 71 -9.94 7.10 12.24
CA LEU A 71 -8.77 7.64 11.53
C LEU A 71 -9.14 8.48 10.31
N GLN A 72 -10.36 8.37 9.79
CA GLN A 72 -10.84 9.14 8.63
C GLN A 72 -11.26 10.59 8.93
N LYS A 73 -11.15 11.04 10.19
CA LYS A 73 -11.59 12.39 10.60
C LYS A 73 -10.45 13.40 10.46
N SER A 74 -10.19 14.18 11.51
CA SER A 74 -9.31 15.36 11.48
C SER A 74 -7.90 15.12 10.93
N MET A 75 -7.33 13.92 11.10
CA MET A 75 -5.98 13.64 10.60
C MET A 75 -5.93 13.38 9.09
N GLN A 76 -7.04 12.99 8.47
CA GLN A 76 -7.12 12.94 7.01
C GLN A 76 -7.09 14.35 6.42
N ASP A 77 -7.80 15.30 7.04
CA ASP A 77 -7.76 16.73 6.64
C ASP A 77 -6.35 17.32 6.79
N VAL A 78 -5.62 16.95 7.86
CA VAL A 78 -4.22 17.36 8.03
C VAL A 78 -3.33 16.78 6.92
N LYS A 79 -3.53 15.52 6.51
CA LYS A 79 -2.79 14.97 5.36
C LYS A 79 -3.10 15.73 4.07
N MET A 80 -4.36 16.08 3.84
CA MET A 80 -4.77 16.89 2.69
C MET A 80 -4.15 18.29 2.72
N ASP A 81 -4.11 18.95 3.88
CA ASP A 81 -3.44 20.26 4.04
C ASP A 81 -1.96 20.17 3.69
N TYR A 82 -1.23 19.20 4.24
CA TYR A 82 0.18 19.01 3.93
C TYR A 82 0.41 18.65 2.46
N ALA A 83 -0.45 17.81 1.87
CA ALA A 83 -0.37 17.52 0.45
C ALA A 83 -0.56 18.78 -0.40
N ASN A 84 -1.57 19.61 -0.09
CA ASN A 84 -1.79 20.88 -0.76
C ASN A 84 -0.62 21.85 -0.57
N ARG A 85 -0.04 21.92 0.64
CA ARG A 85 1.15 22.75 0.94
C ARG A 85 2.37 22.36 0.11
N LEU A 86 2.58 21.06 -0.12
CA LEU A 86 3.63 20.59 -1.03
C LEU A 86 3.45 21.18 -2.42
N PHE A 87 2.25 21.07 -3.01
CA PHE A 87 2.00 21.61 -4.35
C PHE A 87 2.03 23.15 -4.41
N LEU A 88 1.58 23.83 -3.34
CA LEU A 88 1.72 25.29 -3.22
C LEU A 88 3.19 25.72 -3.19
N ARG A 89 4.07 24.95 -2.52
CA ARG A 89 5.51 25.20 -2.55
C ARG A 89 6.12 24.92 -3.92
N LEU A 90 5.72 23.84 -4.59
CA LEU A 90 6.23 23.52 -5.93
C LEU A 90 5.86 24.58 -6.99
N THR A 91 4.83 25.38 -6.72
CA THR A 91 4.39 26.49 -7.57
C THR A 91 4.75 27.87 -6.99
N GLU A 92 5.62 27.89 -5.99
CA GLU A 92 6.16 29.13 -5.44
C GLU A 92 6.92 29.91 -6.52
N GLY A 93 6.73 31.24 -6.55
CA GLY A 93 7.28 32.12 -7.59
C GLY A 93 6.32 32.50 -8.73
N ILE A 94 5.17 31.83 -8.87
CA ILE A 94 4.13 32.25 -9.84
C ILE A 94 3.28 33.36 -9.23
N ALA A 95 3.44 34.60 -9.70
CA ALA A 95 2.78 35.77 -9.10
C ALA A 95 1.25 35.78 -9.29
N ASP A 96 0.77 35.35 -10.45
CA ASP A 96 -0.66 35.30 -10.75
C ASP A 96 -1.30 34.07 -10.09
N SER A 97 -2.34 34.29 -9.29
CA SER A 97 -2.99 33.22 -8.52
C SER A 97 -3.72 32.21 -9.41
N LYS A 98 -4.31 32.64 -10.54
CA LYS A 98 -5.02 31.74 -11.45
C LYS A 98 -4.03 30.83 -12.17
N ILE A 99 -2.94 31.39 -12.68
CA ILE A 99 -1.87 30.60 -13.33
C ILE A 99 -1.25 29.62 -12.33
N ARG A 100 -1.10 30.03 -11.06
CA ARG A 100 -0.60 29.15 -10.00
C ARG A 100 -1.54 27.98 -9.74
N ASP A 101 -2.84 28.23 -9.61
CA ASP A 101 -3.84 27.19 -9.38
C ASP A 101 -3.93 26.23 -10.58
N GLU A 102 -3.93 26.74 -11.81
CA GLU A 102 -3.86 25.91 -13.03
C GLU A 102 -2.60 25.03 -13.02
N LYS A 103 -1.44 25.61 -12.67
CA LYS A 103 -0.19 24.84 -12.62
C LYS A 103 -0.20 23.78 -11.53
N LYS A 104 -0.81 24.08 -10.40
CA LYS A 104 -1.00 23.14 -9.28
C LYS A 104 -1.85 21.95 -9.75
N ASP A 105 -2.95 22.21 -10.43
CA ASP A 105 -3.85 21.17 -10.94
C ASP A 105 -3.16 20.32 -12.02
N GLU A 106 -2.37 20.93 -12.91
CA GLU A 106 -1.53 20.19 -13.88
C GLU A 106 -0.57 19.21 -13.19
N LEU A 107 0.10 19.63 -12.12
CA LEU A 107 1.05 18.77 -11.38
C LEU A 107 0.33 17.60 -10.70
N ILE A 108 -0.84 17.85 -10.08
CA ILE A 108 -1.66 16.81 -9.45
C ILE A 108 -2.12 15.79 -10.52
N GLN A 109 -2.57 16.28 -11.67
CA GLN A 109 -2.96 15.42 -12.80
C GLN A 109 -1.77 14.60 -13.32
N GLU A 110 -0.60 15.21 -13.48
CA GLU A 110 0.62 14.52 -13.91
C GLU A 110 1.01 13.40 -12.93
N CYS A 111 0.90 13.65 -11.62
CA CYS A 111 1.11 12.62 -10.60
C CYS A 111 0.13 11.44 -10.78
N GLY A 112 -1.17 11.73 -10.91
CA GLY A 112 -2.19 10.70 -11.12
C GLY A 112 -1.95 9.86 -12.39
N VAL A 113 -1.63 10.52 -13.51
CA VAL A 113 -1.29 9.87 -14.78
C VAL A 113 -0.06 8.97 -14.61
N LYS A 114 1.01 9.46 -13.98
CA LYS A 114 2.23 8.66 -13.75
C LYS A 114 1.99 7.45 -12.86
N MET A 115 1.10 7.55 -11.86
CA MET A 115 0.75 6.43 -10.99
C MET A 115 -0.04 5.35 -11.72
N LYS A 116 -0.94 5.74 -12.62
CA LYS A 116 -1.73 4.82 -13.44
C LYS A 116 -1.07 4.43 -14.77
N ALA A 117 0.11 4.96 -15.05
CA ALA A 117 0.82 4.66 -16.27
C ALA A 117 1.17 3.16 -16.34
N LYS A 118 0.77 2.53 -17.43
CA LYS A 118 1.04 1.13 -17.72
C LYS A 118 2.54 0.93 -17.90
N LYS A 119 3.09 -0.01 -17.14
CA LYS A 119 4.44 -0.55 -17.27
C LYS A 119 4.35 -2.02 -17.65
N TYR A 120 5.47 -2.59 -18.05
CA TYR A 120 5.55 -4.02 -18.32
C TYR A 120 6.57 -4.65 -17.38
N ASP A 121 6.16 -5.69 -16.67
CA ASP A 121 7.04 -6.56 -15.89
C ASP A 121 7.08 -7.98 -16.51
N ALA A 122 7.77 -8.91 -15.84
CA ALA A 122 7.88 -10.29 -16.32
C ALA A 122 6.53 -11.06 -16.33
N GLN A 123 5.47 -10.49 -15.73
CA GLN A 123 4.12 -11.05 -15.65
C GLN A 123 3.12 -10.33 -16.58
N GLY A 124 3.53 -9.25 -17.25
CA GLY A 124 2.72 -8.54 -18.24
C GLY A 124 2.56 -7.06 -17.91
N GLU A 125 1.41 -6.49 -18.29
CA GLU A 125 1.09 -5.10 -18.04
C GLU A 125 0.77 -4.87 -16.54
N VAL A 126 1.31 -3.80 -15.97
CA VAL A 126 1.22 -3.48 -14.54
C VAL A 126 1.33 -1.98 -14.29
N THR A 127 0.55 -1.41 -13.37
CA THR A 127 0.67 -0.01 -12.94
C THR A 127 1.48 0.12 -11.64
N LEU A 128 1.82 1.35 -11.21
CA LEU A 128 2.43 1.53 -9.89
C LEU A 128 1.47 1.12 -8.76
N VAL A 129 0.16 1.32 -8.96
CA VAL A 129 -0.88 0.92 -8.01
C VAL A 129 -0.91 -0.60 -7.87
N ASP A 130 -0.88 -1.33 -8.98
CA ASP A 130 -0.81 -2.80 -8.96
C ASP A 130 0.44 -3.30 -8.24
N MET A 131 1.60 -2.71 -8.54
CA MET A 131 2.84 -3.05 -7.84
C MET A 131 2.74 -2.79 -6.34
N ALA A 132 2.17 -1.65 -5.94
CA ALA A 132 1.98 -1.31 -4.53
C ALA A 132 1.09 -2.32 -3.81
N LYS A 133 -0.01 -2.76 -4.43
CA LYS A 133 -0.91 -3.79 -3.89
C LYS A 133 -0.17 -5.12 -3.62
N LYS A 134 0.73 -5.55 -4.53
CA LYS A 134 1.53 -6.79 -4.38
C LYS A 134 2.45 -6.79 -3.15
N TYR A 135 2.81 -5.62 -2.60
CA TYR A 135 3.62 -5.55 -1.38
C TYR A 135 2.83 -5.87 -0.11
N TYR A 136 1.50 -5.86 -0.15
CA TYR A 136 0.67 -6.22 0.99
C TYR A 136 0.37 -7.72 0.97
N ALA A 137 0.62 -8.39 2.09
CA ALA A 137 0.39 -9.81 2.30
C ALA A 137 -1.11 -10.15 2.50
N LYS A 138 -2.00 -9.38 1.87
CA LYS A 138 -3.46 -9.48 1.98
C LYS A 138 -4.10 -8.81 0.75
N GLU A 139 -5.20 -9.37 0.28
CA GLU A 139 -6.08 -8.70 -0.69
C GLU A 139 -6.69 -7.41 -0.10
N LEU A 140 -6.49 -6.33 -0.84
CA LEU A 140 -6.97 -5.01 -0.46
C LEU A 140 -8.31 -4.75 -1.13
N ASP A 141 -9.32 -4.47 -0.32
CA ASP A 141 -10.66 -4.08 -0.76
C ASP A 141 -10.70 -2.58 -1.06
N LEU A 142 -9.88 -2.16 -2.03
CA LEU A 142 -9.78 -0.80 -2.56
C LEU A 142 -9.66 -0.88 -4.08
N SER A 143 -10.42 -0.04 -4.77
CA SER A 143 -10.23 0.22 -6.20
C SER A 143 -8.83 0.81 -6.47
N ASP A 144 -8.39 0.78 -7.73
CA ASP A 144 -7.12 1.40 -8.09
C ASP A 144 -7.13 2.91 -7.89
N ASP A 145 -8.31 3.53 -8.02
CA ASP A 145 -8.52 4.96 -7.84
C ASP A 145 -8.39 5.35 -6.37
N GLU A 146 -9.05 4.62 -5.46
CA GLU A 146 -8.92 4.82 -4.01
C GLU A 146 -7.48 4.57 -3.55
N MET A 147 -6.84 3.51 -4.07
CA MET A 147 -5.45 3.21 -3.74
C MET A 147 -4.50 4.32 -4.23
N MET A 148 -4.73 4.86 -5.43
CA MET A 148 -3.96 5.97 -6.00
C MET A 148 -4.13 7.24 -5.17
N GLU A 149 -5.37 7.63 -4.87
CA GLU A 149 -5.67 8.82 -4.08
C GLU A 149 -5.00 8.75 -2.71
N MET A 150 -5.19 7.64 -2.00
CA MET A 150 -4.55 7.39 -0.71
C MET A 150 -3.03 7.48 -0.79
N MET A 151 -2.40 6.78 -1.76
CA MET A 151 -0.95 6.79 -1.90
C MET A 151 -0.39 8.17 -2.24
N LEU A 152 -1.10 8.95 -3.07
CA LEU A 152 -0.70 10.30 -3.43
C LEU A 152 -0.76 11.20 -2.21
N VAL A 153 -1.88 11.21 -1.48
CA VAL A 153 -2.07 12.02 -0.27
C VAL A 153 -1.06 11.65 0.81
N ASP A 154 -0.89 10.36 1.10
CA ASP A 154 0.05 9.88 2.13
C ASP A 154 1.50 10.19 1.77
N GLY A 155 1.88 10.00 0.50
CA GLY A 155 3.21 10.32 0.00
C GLY A 155 3.50 11.82 0.10
N CYS A 156 2.58 12.66 -0.36
CA CYS A 156 2.71 14.12 -0.26
C CYS A 156 2.76 14.59 1.19
N PHE A 157 1.94 14.02 2.08
CA PHE A 157 1.99 14.28 3.51
C PHE A 157 3.37 13.97 4.11
N ILE A 158 3.93 12.79 3.85
CA ILE A 158 5.24 12.39 4.37
C ILE A 158 6.34 13.32 3.86
N LEU A 159 6.35 13.60 2.54
CA LEU A 159 7.36 14.47 1.94
C LEU A 159 7.29 15.89 2.50
N GLU A 160 6.09 16.46 2.63
CA GLU A 160 5.89 17.78 3.21
C GLU A 160 6.25 17.81 4.69
N LEU A 161 5.84 16.81 5.46
CA LEU A 161 6.13 16.72 6.89
C LEU A 161 7.63 16.70 7.13
N LEU A 162 8.36 15.87 6.38
CA LEU A 162 9.82 15.82 6.46
C LEU A 162 10.42 17.16 6.04
N TYR A 163 9.97 17.76 4.93
CA TYR A 163 10.47 19.06 4.49
C TYR A 163 10.29 20.14 5.58
N VAL A 164 9.08 20.29 6.11
CA VAL A 164 8.76 21.26 7.17
C VAL A 164 9.60 20.99 8.42
N TYR A 165 9.75 19.73 8.81
CA TYR A 165 10.57 19.33 9.94
C TYR A 165 12.03 19.74 9.75
N TYR A 166 12.62 19.44 8.60
CA TYR A 166 14.01 19.83 8.32
C TYR A 166 14.20 21.35 8.28
N HIS A 167 13.33 22.10 7.61
CA HIS A 167 13.52 23.54 7.46
C HIS A 167 13.21 24.34 8.74
N THR A 168 12.20 23.93 9.50
CA THR A 168 11.84 24.61 10.76
C THR A 168 12.90 24.39 11.85
N ASN A 169 13.44 23.17 11.96
CA ASN A 169 14.44 22.85 12.98
C ASN A 169 15.85 23.35 12.61
N TYR A 170 16.25 23.36 11.32
CA TYR A 170 17.56 23.88 10.94
C TYR A 170 17.64 25.42 11.00
N CYS A 171 16.58 26.15 10.63
CA CYS A 171 16.58 27.62 10.75
C CYS A 171 16.63 28.10 12.21
N GLN A 172 16.01 27.37 13.16
CA GLN A 172 16.11 27.70 14.58
C GLN A 172 17.52 27.47 15.15
N VAL A 173 18.25 26.45 14.69
CA VAL A 173 19.60 26.18 15.20
C VAL A 173 20.61 27.22 14.70
N TYR A 174 20.51 27.69 13.45
CA TYR A 174 21.44 28.70 12.91
C TYR A 174 21.16 30.13 13.39
N MET A 175 19.90 30.48 13.68
CA MET A 175 19.54 31.79 14.26
C MET A 175 19.90 31.91 15.75
N ASN A 176 20.20 30.81 16.44
CA ASN A 176 20.63 30.82 17.85
C ASN A 176 22.16 30.87 18.03
N TRP A 177 22.92 30.92 16.92
CA TRP A 177 24.39 30.93 16.91
C TRP A 177 24.98 32.08 16.06
N SER A 178 24.17 33.08 15.71
CA SER A 178 24.57 34.32 15.03
C SER A 178 24.25 35.53 15.91
#